data_AF-F6RKV0-F1
#
_entry.id   AF-F6RKV0-F1
#
_cell.length_a   1.000
_cell.length_b   1.000
_cell.length_c   1.000
_cell.angle_alpha   90.00
_cell.angle_beta   90.00
_cell.angle_gamma   90.00
#
_symmetry.space_group_name_H-M   'P 1'
#
loop_
_entity.id
_entity.type
_entity.pdbx_description
1 polymer ?
#
loop_
_entity_poly.entity_id
_entity_poly.type
_entity_poly.pdbx_seq_one_letter_code
_entity_poly.pdbx_strand_id
1 'polypeptide(L)'
;MTDAITDGDGIIDTNAANSSLSPAEQRKLEKAEKSLQKKKDKWKVFVDFLLRHIGIVTTKYAAWERDDFESFKAALEKAQILDEKESSITAKTYKKLKERSDILSKRRYFGESNKIRKYIDLVARMRGLNLIARDFYKSIKKGKLEPLENVLNHLQYWKGFVGTSFDIGELNPKGIDSNHPGMKYVMWLCLLRTLLNLGQKFLQCASELTEIPLVSESIYVKFNLTEDQLVVCTRLEEILVTQVTRATGVQTSYGSRSSINFSGMPSGLNLSKKLQSTPEIQLPGESDHLTFELPPDPPKDKKKKKKGKRKGSGKGKGKKRKKR
;
A
#
# COMPACT_ATOMS: atom_id res chain seq x y z
N MET A 1 -60.79 12.96 32.87
CA MET A 1 -59.39 12.58 33.17
C MET A 1 -58.98 11.52 32.18
N THR A 2 -58.00 11.91 31.35
CA THR A 2 -57.10 11.13 30.49
C THR A 2 -57.64 10.24 29.37
N ASP A 3 -57.39 10.77 28.17
CA ASP A 3 -57.30 10.16 26.85
C ASP A 3 -56.39 8.92 26.78
N ALA A 4 -56.72 7.99 25.89
CA ALA A 4 -55.82 6.93 25.44
C ALA A 4 -55.34 7.24 24.01
N ILE A 5 -54.02 7.22 23.88
CA ILE A 5 -53.19 7.66 22.75
C ILE A 5 -53.05 6.52 21.72
N THR A 6 -53.03 6.93 20.46
CA THR A 6 -52.83 6.14 19.23
C THR A 6 -51.36 5.83 18.92
N ASP A 7 -51.19 4.99 17.89
CA ASP A 7 -50.02 4.87 17.00
C ASP A 7 -48.94 3.87 17.45
N GLY A 8 -48.66 2.78 16.75
CA GLY A 8 -48.78 2.55 15.31
C GLY A 8 -47.37 2.38 14.76
N ASP A 9 -46.79 1.20 14.96
CA ASP A 9 -45.43 0.85 14.56
C ASP A 9 -45.23 1.03 13.05
N GLY A 10 -44.56 2.12 12.69
CA GLY A 10 -44.09 2.39 11.34
C GLY A 10 -42.93 1.48 10.99
N ILE A 11 -43.22 0.37 10.30
CA ILE A 11 -42.25 -0.33 9.47
C ILE A 11 -41.87 0.66 8.35
N ILE A 12 -40.69 1.26 8.43
CA ILE A 12 -40.13 2.07 7.35
C ILE A 12 -39.70 1.11 6.25
N ASP A 13 -40.64 0.84 5.35
CA ASP A 13 -40.42 0.12 4.10
C ASP A 13 -39.55 0.99 3.19
N THR A 14 -38.25 0.65 3.11
CA THR A 14 -37.25 1.39 2.30
C THR A 14 -37.54 1.34 0.79
N ASN A 15 -38.55 0.58 0.36
CA ASN A 15 -39.03 0.55 -1.02
C ASN A 15 -39.90 1.76 -1.41
N ALA A 16 -40.43 2.54 -0.45
CA ALA A 16 -41.30 3.68 -0.75
C ALA A 16 -40.54 4.94 -1.20
N ALA A 17 -39.22 5.03 -0.98
CA ALA A 17 -38.43 6.21 -1.35
C ALA A 17 -38.10 6.30 -2.85
N ASN A 18 -38.28 5.21 -3.62
CA ASN A 18 -38.03 5.16 -5.06
C ASN A 18 -39.26 5.45 -5.93
N SER A 19 -40.45 5.62 -5.33
CA SER A 19 -41.72 5.80 -6.07
C SER A 19 -42.03 7.25 -6.46
N SER A 20 -41.15 8.21 -6.13
CA SER A 20 -41.34 9.65 -6.42
C SER A 20 -40.54 10.17 -7.61
N LEU A 21 -39.69 9.34 -8.22
CA LEU A 21 -38.85 9.73 -9.35
C LEU A 21 -39.57 9.53 -10.67
N SER A 22 -39.43 10.49 -11.60
CA SER A 22 -39.97 10.32 -12.94
C SER A 22 -39.33 9.12 -13.65
N PRO A 23 -40.03 8.45 -14.59
CA PRO A 23 -39.45 7.35 -15.37
C PRO A 23 -38.14 7.72 -16.09
N ALA A 24 -37.95 8.99 -16.43
CA ALA A 24 -36.72 9.49 -17.04
C ALA A 24 -35.55 9.54 -16.05
N GLU A 25 -35.82 9.93 -14.79
CA GLU A 25 -34.82 9.96 -13.72
C GLU A 25 -34.41 8.57 -13.27
N GLN A 26 -35.37 7.64 -13.13
CA GLN A 26 -35.09 6.23 -12.86
C GLN A 26 -34.17 5.62 -13.93
N ARG A 27 -34.48 5.82 -15.22
CA ARG A 27 -33.61 5.38 -16.33
C ARG A 27 -32.22 6.02 -16.31
N LYS A 28 -32.10 7.26 -15.84
CA LYS A 28 -30.80 7.96 -15.74
C LYS A 28 -29.96 7.40 -14.60
N LEU A 29 -30.59 7.10 -13.46
CA LEU A 29 -29.94 6.47 -12.31
C LEU A 29 -29.46 5.06 -12.65
N GLU A 30 -30.31 4.22 -13.24
CA GLU A 30 -29.91 2.88 -13.68
C GLU A 30 -28.72 2.90 -14.65
N LYS A 31 -28.69 3.86 -15.59
CA LYS A 31 -27.55 4.01 -16.52
C LYS A 31 -26.28 4.43 -15.78
N ALA A 32 -26.40 5.32 -14.79
CA ALA A 32 -25.27 5.74 -13.98
C ALA A 32 -24.73 4.58 -13.12
N GLU A 33 -25.62 3.80 -12.51
CA GLU A 33 -25.30 2.62 -11.71
C GLU A 33 -24.63 1.54 -12.57
N LYS A 34 -25.20 1.18 -13.73
CA LYS A 34 -24.59 0.25 -14.68
C LYS A 34 -23.20 0.72 -15.16
N SER A 35 -23.02 2.02 -15.35
CA SER A 35 -21.73 2.61 -15.71
C SER A 35 -20.73 2.54 -14.57
N LEU A 36 -21.17 2.78 -13.33
CA LEU A 36 -20.36 2.65 -12.12
C LEU A 36 -19.94 1.20 -11.88
N GLN A 37 -20.87 0.25 -12.02
CA GLN A 37 -20.56 -1.17 -11.87
C GLN A 37 -19.47 -1.63 -12.85
N LYS A 38 -19.56 -1.23 -14.13
CA LYS A 38 -18.49 -1.50 -15.12
C LYS A 38 -17.14 -0.90 -14.74
N LYS A 39 -17.12 0.20 -13.99
CA LYS A 39 -15.87 0.77 -13.45
C LYS A 39 -15.39 -0.05 -12.26
N LYS A 40 -16.27 -0.41 -11.32
CA LYS A 40 -15.97 -1.27 -10.18
C LYS A 40 -15.37 -2.61 -10.59
N ASP A 41 -15.91 -3.25 -11.64
CA ASP A 41 -15.37 -4.51 -12.17
C ASP A 41 -13.91 -4.35 -12.64
N LYS A 42 -13.59 -3.22 -13.28
CA LYS A 42 -12.20 -2.91 -13.68
C LYS A 42 -11.32 -2.58 -12.48
N TRP A 43 -11.87 -1.87 -11.50
CA TRP A 43 -11.18 -1.51 -10.26
C TRP A 43 -10.85 -2.71 -9.40
N LYS A 44 -11.69 -3.76 -9.42
CA LYS A 44 -11.44 -5.02 -8.71
C LYS A 44 -10.09 -5.63 -9.08
N VAL A 45 -9.72 -5.57 -10.36
CA VAL A 45 -8.40 -6.05 -10.83
C VAL A 45 -7.25 -5.28 -10.17
N PHE A 46 -7.41 -3.97 -9.93
CA PHE A 46 -6.39 -3.19 -9.21
C PHE A 46 -6.32 -3.57 -7.73
N VAL A 47 -7.47 -3.74 -7.08
CA VAL A 47 -7.56 -4.13 -5.67
C VAL A 47 -6.93 -5.50 -5.46
N ASP A 48 -7.33 -6.50 -6.26
CA ASP A 48 -6.78 -7.86 -6.21
C ASP A 48 -5.27 -7.85 -6.48
N PHE A 49 -4.81 -7.09 -7.48
CA PHE A 49 -3.38 -6.97 -7.78
C PHE A 49 -2.59 -6.39 -6.60
N LEU A 50 -3.10 -5.33 -5.98
CA LEU A 50 -2.45 -4.66 -4.86
C LEU A 50 -2.44 -5.57 -3.62
N LEU A 51 -3.56 -6.20 -3.27
CA LEU A 51 -3.67 -7.15 -2.15
C LEU A 51 -2.65 -8.28 -2.29
N ARG A 52 -2.60 -8.90 -3.47
CA ARG A 52 -1.64 -9.96 -3.79
C ARG A 52 -0.20 -9.51 -3.59
N HIS A 53 0.17 -8.39 -4.20
CA HIS A 53 1.57 -7.98 -4.22
C HIS A 53 2.03 -7.35 -2.90
N ILE A 54 1.13 -6.73 -2.14
CA ILE A 54 1.41 -6.33 -0.76
C ILE A 54 1.66 -7.59 0.07
N GLY A 55 0.81 -8.63 -0.03
CA GLY A 55 1.05 -9.92 0.63
C GLY A 55 2.41 -10.54 0.29
N ILE A 56 2.77 -10.60 -0.99
CA ILE A 56 4.09 -11.08 -1.43
C ILE A 56 5.24 -10.28 -0.79
N VAL A 57 5.14 -8.95 -0.77
CA VAL A 57 6.20 -8.11 -0.18
C VAL A 57 6.25 -8.30 1.33
N THR A 58 5.11 -8.42 2.01
CA THR A 58 5.03 -8.72 3.45
C THR A 58 5.72 -10.03 3.78
N THR A 59 5.43 -11.12 3.05
CA THR A 59 6.08 -12.43 3.25
C THR A 59 7.59 -12.34 3.03
N LYS A 60 8.02 -11.66 1.95
CA LYS A 60 9.45 -11.52 1.64
C LYS A 60 10.18 -10.64 2.67
N TYR A 61 9.54 -9.60 3.17
CA TYR A 61 10.10 -8.75 4.21
C TYR A 61 10.21 -9.53 5.54
N ALA A 62 9.19 -10.27 5.94
CA ALA A 62 9.24 -11.09 7.16
C ALA A 62 10.37 -12.12 7.12
N ALA A 63 10.56 -12.79 5.98
CA ALA A 63 11.70 -13.69 5.78
C ALA A 63 13.05 -12.94 5.81
N TRP A 64 13.14 -11.79 5.15
CA TRP A 64 14.36 -10.98 5.16
C TRP A 64 14.72 -10.46 6.57
N GLU A 65 13.74 -10.01 7.33
CA GLU A 65 13.93 -9.50 8.70
C GLU A 65 14.45 -10.60 9.62
N ARG A 66 13.89 -11.80 9.52
CA ARG A 66 14.32 -12.96 10.32
C ARG A 66 15.69 -13.50 9.89
N ASP A 67 15.91 -13.66 8.59
CA ASP A 67 17.03 -14.48 8.07
C ASP A 67 18.21 -13.65 7.56
N ASP A 68 18.00 -12.41 7.11
CA ASP A 68 19.00 -11.60 6.41
C ASP A 68 19.37 -10.31 7.16
N PHE A 69 18.60 -9.86 8.16
CA PHE A 69 18.79 -8.54 8.78
C PHE A 69 20.17 -8.32 9.41
N GLU A 70 20.68 -9.27 10.21
CA GLU A 70 22.01 -9.14 10.81
C GLU A 70 23.12 -9.12 9.74
N SER A 71 23.00 -9.94 8.70
CA SER A 71 23.93 -9.92 7.57
C SER A 71 23.87 -8.62 6.76
N PHE A 72 22.70 -7.98 6.72
CA PHE A 72 22.53 -6.65 6.15
C PHE A 72 23.24 -5.56 6.98
N LYS A 73 23.15 -5.61 8.32
CA LYS A 73 23.91 -4.69 9.20
C LYS A 73 25.41 -4.82 8.99
N ALA A 74 25.92 -6.05 9.02
CA ALA A 74 27.35 -6.32 8.80
C ALA A 74 27.81 -5.83 7.41
N ALA A 75 27.00 -6.04 6.37
CA ALA A 75 27.28 -5.52 5.04
C ALA A 75 27.32 -3.98 5.00
N LEU A 76 26.39 -3.31 5.69
CA LEU A 76 26.37 -1.86 5.81
C LEU A 76 27.62 -1.32 6.52
N GLU A 77 28.04 -1.93 7.63
CA GLU A 77 29.25 -1.56 8.37
C GLU A 77 30.50 -1.72 7.52
N LYS A 78 30.60 -2.85 6.81
CA LYS A 78 31.72 -3.10 5.89
C LYS A 78 31.76 -2.07 4.76
N ALA A 79 30.62 -1.76 4.15
CA ALA A 79 30.53 -0.70 3.15
C ALA A 79 30.87 0.68 3.72
N GLN A 80 30.63 0.87 5.02
CA GLN A 80 30.96 2.09 5.73
C GLN A 80 32.47 2.27 5.88
N ILE A 81 33.15 1.25 6.37
CA ILE A 81 34.62 1.23 6.54
C ILE A 81 35.33 1.46 5.21
N LEU A 82 34.80 0.91 4.11
CA LEU A 82 35.38 1.04 2.77
C LEU A 82 35.17 2.42 2.11
N ASP A 83 34.30 3.26 2.66
CA ASP A 83 34.01 4.58 2.11
C ASP A 83 34.83 5.64 2.83
N GLU A 84 36.07 5.79 2.37
CA GLU A 84 37.09 6.72 2.91
C GLU A 84 36.66 8.20 2.83
N LYS A 85 35.57 8.54 2.11
CA LYS A 85 35.17 9.92 1.79
C LYS A 85 34.06 10.49 2.65
N GLU A 86 33.38 9.67 3.46
CA GLU A 86 32.19 10.12 4.19
C GLU A 86 32.35 9.91 5.70
N SER A 87 32.60 11.00 6.44
CA SER A 87 32.62 11.02 7.91
C SER A 87 31.23 10.84 8.55
N SER A 88 30.17 10.92 7.74
CA SER A 88 28.79 10.66 8.18
C SER A 88 28.56 9.15 8.30
N ILE A 89 28.41 8.69 9.54
CA ILE A 89 28.32 7.29 9.94
C ILE A 89 27.06 6.56 9.42
N THR A 90 26.15 7.25 8.73
CA THR A 90 24.82 6.71 8.43
C THR A 90 24.39 6.92 6.99
N ALA A 91 24.08 5.82 6.30
CA ALA A 91 23.33 5.87 5.05
C ALA A 91 21.89 6.29 5.36
N LYS A 92 21.62 7.59 5.48
CA LYS A 92 20.27 8.09 5.83
C LYS A 92 19.31 8.22 4.65
N THR A 93 19.71 7.83 3.44
CA THR A 93 18.86 7.91 2.24
C THR A 93 19.01 6.63 1.41
N TYR A 94 17.99 6.27 0.64
CA TYR A 94 18.10 5.14 -0.30
C TYR A 94 19.21 5.32 -1.33
N LYS A 95 19.44 6.56 -1.77
CA LYS A 95 20.55 6.88 -2.68
C LYS A 95 21.88 6.46 -2.06
N LYS A 96 22.13 6.85 -0.80
CA LYS A 96 23.35 6.44 -0.08
C LYS A 96 23.38 4.93 0.12
N LEU A 97 22.27 4.29 0.47
CA LEU A 97 22.22 2.83 0.62
C LEU A 97 22.63 2.10 -0.67
N LYS A 98 22.18 2.59 -1.83
CA LYS A 98 22.59 2.08 -3.14
C LYS A 98 24.10 2.29 -3.39
N GLU A 99 24.61 3.48 -3.08
CA GLU A 99 26.04 3.78 -3.20
C GLU A 99 26.90 2.83 -2.34
N ARG A 100 26.44 2.50 -1.12
CA ARG A 100 27.10 1.50 -0.26
C ARG A 100 27.14 0.10 -0.88
N SER A 101 26.02 -0.34 -1.46
CA SER A 101 25.99 -1.60 -2.21
C SER A 101 26.96 -1.59 -3.40
N ASP A 102 27.04 -0.47 -4.12
CA ASP A 102 27.93 -0.31 -5.28
C ASP A 102 29.42 -0.30 -4.88
N ILE A 103 29.78 0.29 -3.74
CA ILE A 103 31.14 0.24 -3.19
C ILE A 103 31.57 -1.20 -2.93
N LEU A 104 30.74 -1.99 -2.24
CA LEU A 104 31.01 -3.41 -1.97
C LEU A 104 31.20 -4.20 -3.28
N SER A 105 30.32 -3.99 -4.26
CA SER A 105 30.43 -4.63 -5.57
C SER A 105 31.75 -4.28 -6.28
N LYS A 106 32.17 -3.01 -6.28
CA LYS A 106 33.44 -2.58 -6.89
C LYS A 106 34.65 -3.19 -6.21
N ARG A 107 34.58 -3.40 -4.90
CA ARG A 107 35.62 -4.07 -4.09
C ARG A 107 35.49 -5.61 -4.11
N ARG A 108 34.63 -6.17 -4.96
CA ARG A 108 34.38 -7.62 -5.14
C ARG A 108 33.77 -8.35 -3.93
N TYR A 109 33.16 -7.61 -3.00
CA TYR A 109 32.35 -8.16 -1.89
C TYR A 109 30.91 -8.40 -2.36
N PHE A 110 30.72 -9.35 -3.29
CA PHE A 110 29.42 -9.58 -3.93
C PHE A 110 28.36 -10.10 -2.96
N GLY A 111 28.73 -10.94 -1.99
CA GLY A 111 27.81 -11.50 -1.00
C GLY A 111 27.16 -10.41 -0.16
N GLU A 112 27.98 -9.52 0.40
CA GLU A 112 27.55 -8.38 1.22
C GLU A 112 26.80 -7.35 0.39
N SER A 113 27.26 -7.08 -0.84
CA SER A 113 26.55 -6.20 -1.78
C SER A 113 25.12 -6.70 -2.02
N ASN A 114 24.95 -8.01 -2.17
CA ASN A 114 23.64 -8.64 -2.36
C ASN A 114 22.74 -8.55 -1.12
N LYS A 115 23.29 -8.57 0.10
CA LYS A 115 22.50 -8.37 1.33
C LYS A 115 21.81 -6.99 1.34
N ILE A 116 22.52 -5.96 0.90
CA ILE A 116 21.95 -4.61 0.74
C ILE A 116 20.95 -4.56 -0.43
N ARG A 117 21.27 -5.21 -1.57
CA ARG A 117 20.37 -5.22 -2.75
C ARG A 117 19.02 -5.87 -2.46
N LYS A 118 19.00 -6.98 -1.71
CA LYS A 118 17.74 -7.64 -1.30
C LYS A 118 16.79 -6.66 -0.61
N TYR A 119 17.30 -5.83 0.30
CA TYR A 119 16.49 -4.81 0.96
C TYR A 119 16.03 -3.71 -0.01
N ILE A 120 16.94 -3.22 -0.86
CA ILE A 120 16.61 -2.22 -1.90
C ILE A 120 15.51 -2.75 -2.84
N ASP A 121 15.53 -4.03 -3.16
CA ASP A 121 14.51 -4.67 -4.01
C ASP A 121 13.12 -4.68 -3.34
N LEU A 122 13.03 -4.86 -2.02
CA LEU A 122 11.76 -4.76 -1.29
C LEU A 122 11.18 -3.34 -1.40
N VAL A 123 12.02 -2.33 -1.21
CA VAL A 123 11.64 -0.92 -1.37
C VAL A 123 11.20 -0.64 -2.80
N ALA A 124 11.96 -1.14 -3.79
CA ALA A 124 11.66 -0.93 -5.20
C ALA A 124 10.30 -1.54 -5.58
N ARG A 125 9.94 -2.70 -5.01
CA ARG A 125 8.61 -3.29 -5.16
C ARG A 125 7.53 -2.40 -4.56
N MET A 126 7.72 -1.89 -3.34
CA MET A 126 6.79 -0.93 -2.72
C MET A 126 6.63 0.35 -3.56
N ARG A 127 7.70 0.83 -4.17
CA ARG A 127 7.65 1.95 -5.11
C ARG A 127 6.83 1.62 -6.37
N GLY A 128 7.00 0.42 -6.92
CA GLY A 128 6.19 -0.06 -8.05
C GLY A 128 4.71 -0.10 -7.71
N LEU A 129 4.37 -0.61 -6.53
CA LEU A 129 3.00 -0.67 -6.03
C LEU A 129 2.39 0.72 -5.81
N ASN A 130 3.17 1.69 -5.32
CA ASN A 130 2.71 3.09 -5.22
C ASN A 130 2.30 3.67 -6.59
N LEU A 131 3.00 3.32 -7.68
CA LEU A 131 2.65 3.80 -9.02
C LEU A 131 1.30 3.24 -9.48
N ILE A 132 1.06 1.96 -9.20
CA ILE A 132 -0.20 1.27 -9.52
C ILE A 132 -1.34 1.83 -8.68
N ALA A 133 -1.14 1.98 -7.37
CA ALA A 133 -2.07 2.61 -6.45
C ALA A 133 -2.45 4.03 -6.88
N ARG A 134 -1.50 4.81 -7.41
CA ARG A 134 -1.75 6.14 -7.96
C ARG A 134 -2.62 6.10 -9.21
N ASP A 135 -2.41 5.14 -10.11
CA ASP A 135 -3.22 5.03 -11.31
C ASP A 135 -4.63 4.52 -10.99
N PHE A 136 -4.75 3.66 -9.98
CA PHE A 136 -6.03 3.30 -9.39
C PHE A 136 -6.76 4.51 -8.79
N TYR A 137 -6.10 5.31 -7.95
CA TYR A 137 -6.66 6.56 -7.40
C TYR A 137 -7.17 7.51 -8.50
N LYS A 138 -6.41 7.70 -9.59
CA LYS A 138 -6.87 8.51 -10.73
C LYS A 138 -8.13 7.93 -11.38
N SER A 139 -8.25 6.60 -11.40
CA SER A 139 -9.41 5.91 -11.94
C SER A 139 -10.64 6.13 -11.06
N ILE A 140 -10.52 5.99 -9.74
CA ILE A 140 -11.57 6.32 -8.75
C ILE A 140 -12.01 7.78 -8.89
N LYS A 141 -11.05 8.71 -8.97
CA LYS A 141 -11.33 10.15 -9.15
C LYS A 141 -12.11 10.44 -10.44
N LYS A 142 -11.79 9.78 -11.56
CA LYS A 142 -12.59 9.85 -12.81
C LYS A 142 -13.96 9.19 -12.65
N GLY A 143 -14.06 8.24 -11.73
CA GLY A 143 -15.31 7.65 -11.26
C GLY A 143 -16.23 8.62 -10.54
N LYS A 144 -15.69 9.74 -10.01
CA LYS A 144 -16.38 10.71 -9.15
C LYS A 144 -16.88 10.08 -7.83
N LEU A 145 -16.13 9.12 -7.29
CA LEU A 145 -16.34 8.65 -5.93
C LEU A 145 -15.64 9.57 -4.95
N GLU A 146 -16.35 9.97 -3.90
CA GLU A 146 -15.90 10.84 -2.81
C GLU A 146 -16.35 10.21 -1.49
N PRO A 147 -15.68 10.47 -0.35
CA PRO A 147 -14.52 11.35 -0.16
C PRO A 147 -13.17 10.73 -0.58
N LEU A 148 -12.29 11.51 -1.21
CA LEU A 148 -10.97 11.06 -1.70
C LEU A 148 -9.79 11.35 -0.76
N GLU A 149 -10.02 12.09 0.32
CA GLU A 149 -8.98 12.68 1.18
C GLU A 149 -8.09 11.62 1.80
N ASN A 150 -8.67 10.59 2.43
CA ASN A 150 -7.92 9.54 3.13
C ASN A 150 -7.07 8.70 2.16
N VAL A 151 -7.66 8.33 1.01
CA VAL A 151 -6.96 7.58 -0.05
C VAL A 151 -5.78 8.39 -0.59
N LEU A 152 -5.99 9.69 -0.84
CA LEU A 152 -4.94 10.58 -1.32
C LEU A 152 -3.84 10.77 -0.27
N ASN A 153 -4.21 10.93 0.99
CA ASN A 153 -3.27 11.16 2.08
C ASN A 153 -2.28 9.99 2.21
N HIS A 154 -2.76 8.76 2.37
CA HIS A 154 -1.91 7.57 2.46
C HIS A 154 -1.04 7.38 1.22
N LEU A 155 -1.58 7.67 0.03
CA LEU A 155 -0.84 7.60 -1.22
C LEU A 155 0.32 8.63 -1.28
N GLN A 156 0.10 9.84 -0.77
CA GLN A 156 1.12 10.90 -0.74
C GLN A 156 2.25 10.56 0.22
N TYR A 157 1.93 10.10 1.44
CA TYR A 157 2.94 9.62 2.39
C TYR A 157 3.73 8.46 1.78
N TRP A 158 3.04 7.44 1.24
CA TRP A 158 3.71 6.29 0.61
C TRP A 158 4.69 6.76 -0.47
N LYS A 159 4.26 7.66 -1.35
CA LYS A 159 5.12 8.26 -2.39
C LYS A 159 6.35 8.96 -1.79
N GLY A 160 6.18 9.70 -0.69
CA GLY A 160 7.26 10.39 0.00
C GLY A 160 8.30 9.42 0.56
N PHE A 161 7.84 8.39 1.26
CA PHE A 161 8.70 7.37 1.89
C PHE A 161 9.45 6.46 0.91
N VAL A 162 9.05 6.39 -0.37
CA VAL A 162 9.83 5.70 -1.42
C VAL A 162 10.71 6.65 -2.25
N GLY A 163 10.77 7.94 -1.86
CA GLY A 163 11.61 8.95 -2.48
C GLY A 163 13.10 8.64 -2.30
N THR A 164 13.90 8.73 -3.36
CA THR A 164 15.30 8.26 -3.30
C THR A 164 16.20 9.13 -2.45
N SER A 165 15.83 10.39 -2.28
CA SER A 165 16.66 11.42 -1.66
C SER A 165 16.10 11.89 -0.33
N PHE A 166 15.00 11.27 0.12
CA PHE A 166 14.43 11.54 1.42
C PHE A 166 15.37 11.03 2.52
N ASP A 167 15.62 11.88 3.51
CA ASP A 167 16.46 11.58 4.66
C ASP A 167 15.59 10.95 5.76
N ILE A 168 15.71 9.63 5.92
CA ILE A 168 14.94 8.90 6.93
C ILE A 168 15.42 9.19 8.35
N GLY A 169 16.58 9.83 8.53
CA GLY A 169 17.09 10.23 9.84
C GLY A 169 16.43 11.48 10.41
N GLU A 170 15.55 12.13 9.65
CA GLU A 170 14.69 13.23 10.12
C GLU A 170 13.41 12.71 10.80
N LEU A 171 13.23 11.39 10.91
CA LEU A 171 12.01 10.76 11.42
C LEU A 171 12.22 10.09 12.77
N ASN A 172 11.14 10.07 13.56
CA ASN A 172 11.08 9.39 14.84
C ASN A 172 10.41 8.01 14.68
N PRO A 173 11.10 6.91 15.02
CA PRO A 173 10.46 5.61 15.14
C PRO A 173 9.53 5.56 16.35
N LYS A 174 8.40 4.90 16.19
CA LYS A 174 7.46 4.61 17.28
C LYS A 174 7.97 3.46 18.13
N GLY A 175 7.98 3.67 19.45
CA GLY A 175 8.31 2.64 20.44
C GLY A 175 9.80 2.30 20.56
N ILE A 176 10.69 3.20 20.11
CA ILE A 176 12.14 3.04 20.24
C ILE A 176 12.72 4.33 20.84
N ASP A 177 13.61 4.21 21.82
CA ASP A 177 14.36 5.35 22.34
C ASP A 177 15.29 5.92 21.26
N SER A 178 15.27 7.23 21.09
CA SER A 178 16.20 8.02 20.27
C SER A 178 17.68 7.67 20.49
N ASN A 179 18.06 7.23 21.69
CA ASN A 179 19.43 6.87 22.05
C ASN A 179 19.79 5.38 21.82
N HIS A 180 18.91 4.61 21.17
CA HIS A 180 19.14 3.18 20.95
C HIS A 180 20.44 2.92 20.17
N PRO A 181 21.35 2.04 20.65
CA PRO A 181 22.69 1.85 20.04
C PRO A 181 22.64 1.33 18.59
N GLY A 182 21.54 0.68 18.20
CA GLY A 182 21.29 0.20 16.84
C GLY A 182 20.46 1.12 15.95
N MET A 183 20.20 2.37 16.37
CA MET A 183 19.21 3.27 15.72
C MET A 183 19.41 3.41 14.20
N LYS A 184 20.67 3.51 13.75
CA LYS A 184 21.04 3.58 12.33
C LYS A 184 20.56 2.41 11.46
N TYR A 185 20.33 1.25 12.05
CA TYR A 185 19.82 0.06 11.36
C TYR A 185 18.32 -0.09 11.53
N VAL A 186 17.84 0.20 12.73
CA VAL A 186 16.42 0.14 13.09
C VAL A 186 15.56 1.02 12.19
N MET A 187 16.07 2.19 11.79
CA MET A 187 15.39 3.06 10.82
C MET A 187 15.02 2.36 9.50
N TRP A 188 15.80 1.38 9.05
CA TRP A 188 15.48 0.61 7.84
C TRP A 188 14.35 -0.41 8.07
N LEU A 189 14.25 -1.00 9.26
CA LEU A 189 13.07 -1.78 9.64
C LEU A 189 11.83 -0.89 9.64
N CYS A 190 11.95 0.27 10.29
CA CYS A 190 10.85 1.22 10.42
C CYS A 190 10.33 1.70 9.07
N LEU A 191 11.22 1.92 8.12
CA LEU A 191 10.88 2.33 6.79
C LEU A 191 10.00 1.33 6.05
N LEU A 192 10.37 0.04 6.04
CA LEU A 192 9.58 -0.99 5.35
C LEU A 192 8.26 -1.26 6.05
N ARG A 193 8.26 -1.32 7.38
CA ARG A 193 7.02 -1.47 8.18
C ARG A 193 6.06 -0.30 7.95
N THR A 194 6.57 0.93 7.89
CA THR A 194 5.77 2.12 7.54
C THR A 194 5.20 2.03 6.13
N LEU A 195 6.00 1.61 5.15
CA LEU A 195 5.53 1.42 3.77
C LEU A 195 4.44 0.35 3.67
N LEU A 196 4.60 -0.77 4.37
CA LEU A 196 3.60 -1.83 4.44
C LEU A 196 2.31 -1.33 5.10
N ASN A 197 2.43 -0.64 6.24
CA ASN A 197 1.30 -0.02 6.94
C ASN A 197 0.54 0.97 6.04
N LEU A 198 1.25 1.86 5.33
CA LEU A 198 0.64 2.79 4.39
C LEU A 198 -0.05 2.09 3.20
N GLY A 199 0.54 1.00 2.70
CA GLY A 199 -0.06 0.18 1.64
C GLY A 199 -1.35 -0.51 2.11
N GLN A 200 -1.36 -1.04 3.33
CA GLN A 200 -2.52 -1.67 3.96
C GLN A 200 -3.64 -0.65 4.21
N LYS A 201 -3.33 0.50 4.82
CA LYS A 201 -4.29 1.61 5.02
C LYS A 201 -4.86 2.15 3.70
N PHE A 202 -4.03 2.25 2.65
CA PHE A 202 -4.51 2.61 1.31
C PHE A 202 -5.52 1.59 0.78
N LEU A 203 -5.23 0.28 0.89
CA LEU A 203 -6.14 -0.78 0.46
C LEU A 203 -7.46 -0.75 1.23
N GLN A 204 -7.40 -0.55 2.54
CA GLN A 204 -8.57 -0.41 3.40
C GLN A 204 -9.46 0.74 2.94
N CYS A 205 -8.93 1.97 2.88
CA CYS A 205 -9.72 3.13 2.47
C CYS A 205 -10.24 3.01 1.04
N ALA A 206 -9.48 2.38 0.13
CA ALA A 206 -9.94 2.16 -1.23
C ALA A 206 -11.05 1.10 -1.31
N SER A 207 -10.96 0.04 -0.51
CA SER A 207 -12.02 -0.97 -0.38
C SER A 207 -13.30 -0.35 0.17
N GLU A 208 -13.21 0.44 1.24
CA GLU A 208 -14.32 1.21 1.82
C GLU A 208 -14.98 2.13 0.79
N LEU A 209 -14.18 2.98 0.14
CA LEU A 209 -14.69 3.97 -0.81
C LEU A 209 -15.32 3.36 -2.06
N THR A 210 -14.79 2.22 -2.53
CA THR A 210 -15.27 1.57 -3.77
C THR A 210 -16.31 0.47 -3.51
N GLU A 211 -16.48 0.06 -2.26
CA GLU A 211 -17.27 -1.09 -1.81
C GLU A 211 -16.81 -2.40 -2.48
N ILE A 212 -15.55 -2.46 -2.91
CA ILE A 212 -14.96 -3.67 -3.48
C ILE A 212 -14.35 -4.46 -2.32
N PRO A 213 -14.85 -5.66 -2.02
CA PRO A 213 -14.31 -6.46 -0.92
C PRO A 213 -12.89 -6.91 -1.24
N LEU A 214 -12.05 -6.92 -0.20
CA LEU A 214 -10.77 -7.61 -0.23
C LEU A 214 -11.05 -9.11 -0.15
N VAL A 215 -10.62 -9.88 -1.14
CA VAL A 215 -10.88 -11.33 -1.19
C VAL A 215 -9.60 -12.06 -1.58
N SER A 216 -8.88 -12.60 -0.60
CA SER A 216 -7.66 -13.40 -0.81
C SER A 216 -7.95 -14.66 -1.61
N GLU A 217 -9.20 -15.13 -1.59
CA GLU A 217 -9.65 -16.29 -2.35
C GLU A 217 -9.88 -16.03 -3.84
N SER A 218 -9.88 -14.77 -4.28
CA SER A 218 -10.00 -14.41 -5.69
C SER A 218 -8.91 -15.11 -6.50
N ILE A 219 -9.28 -15.67 -7.65
CA ILE A 219 -8.31 -16.30 -8.56
C ILE A 219 -7.17 -15.35 -8.93
N TYR A 220 -7.46 -14.05 -9.07
CA TYR A 220 -6.46 -13.04 -9.41
C TYR A 220 -5.47 -12.77 -8.27
N VAL A 221 -5.88 -13.04 -7.02
CA VAL A 221 -5.02 -12.96 -5.83
C VAL A 221 -4.23 -14.25 -5.67
N LYS A 222 -4.90 -15.42 -5.64
CA LYS A 222 -4.27 -16.74 -5.43
C LYS A 222 -3.29 -17.13 -6.54
N PHE A 223 -3.47 -16.62 -7.75
CA PHE A 223 -2.64 -16.98 -8.90
C PHE A 223 -1.15 -16.88 -8.58
N ASN A 224 -0.39 -17.96 -8.76
CA ASN A 224 1.06 -18.03 -8.50
C ASN A 224 1.51 -17.53 -7.12
N LEU A 225 0.67 -17.67 -6.08
CA LEU A 225 1.13 -17.51 -4.69
C LEU A 225 1.65 -18.83 -4.15
N THR A 226 2.70 -18.77 -3.33
CA THR A 226 3.08 -19.90 -2.48
C THR A 226 2.08 -20.02 -1.32
N GLU A 227 2.06 -21.18 -0.64
CA GLU A 227 1.17 -21.40 0.51
C GLU A 227 1.38 -20.34 1.61
N ASP A 228 2.64 -20.05 1.97
CA ASP A 228 2.98 -18.99 2.94
C ASP A 228 2.46 -17.60 2.51
N GLN A 229 2.52 -17.30 1.21
CA GLN A 229 2.04 -16.01 0.69
C GLN A 229 0.52 -15.95 0.72
N LEU A 230 -0.16 -17.07 0.47
CA LEU A 230 -1.60 -17.15 0.57
C LEU A 230 -2.06 -16.96 2.01
N VAL A 231 -1.41 -17.61 2.98
CA VAL A 231 -1.70 -17.42 4.42
C VAL A 231 -1.58 -15.95 4.81
N VAL A 232 -0.52 -15.26 4.37
CA VAL A 232 -0.35 -13.82 4.62
C VAL A 232 -1.45 -13.00 3.93
N CYS A 233 -1.82 -13.31 2.69
CA CYS A 233 -2.92 -12.62 1.99
C CYS A 233 -4.27 -12.83 2.70
N THR A 234 -4.57 -14.03 3.17
CA THR A 234 -5.78 -14.33 3.95
C THR A 234 -5.77 -13.57 5.28
N ARG A 235 -4.63 -13.53 5.97
CA ARG A 235 -4.53 -12.75 7.20
C ARG A 235 -4.70 -11.24 6.97
N LEU A 236 -4.13 -10.71 5.88
CA LEU A 236 -4.37 -9.31 5.48
C LEU A 236 -5.84 -9.04 5.18
N GLU A 237 -6.52 -9.94 4.48
CA GLU A 237 -7.96 -9.85 4.25
C GLU A 237 -8.72 -9.79 5.58
N GLU A 238 -8.50 -10.74 6.49
CA GLU A 238 -9.19 -10.79 7.80
C GLU A 238 -9.04 -9.50 8.60
N ILE A 239 -7.80 -9.00 8.73
CA ILE A 239 -7.50 -7.78 9.49
C ILE A 239 -8.23 -6.60 8.87
N LEU A 240 -8.09 -6.43 7.56
CA LEU A 240 -8.63 -5.26 6.87
C LEU A 240 -10.15 -5.32 6.76
N VAL A 241 -10.75 -6.47 6.48
CA VAL A 241 -12.20 -6.66 6.47
C VAL A 241 -12.80 -6.35 7.84
N THR A 242 -12.18 -6.81 8.93
CA THR A 242 -12.64 -6.48 10.29
C THR A 242 -12.65 -4.96 10.52
N GLN A 243 -11.65 -4.25 10.03
CA GLN A 243 -11.57 -2.79 10.14
C GLN A 243 -12.61 -2.09 9.25
N VAL A 244 -12.80 -2.56 8.01
CA VAL A 244 -13.83 -2.04 7.08
C VAL A 244 -15.24 -2.25 7.64
N THR A 245 -15.55 -3.43 8.16
CA THR A 245 -16.87 -3.74 8.74
C THR A 245 -17.14 -2.89 9.97
N ARG A 246 -16.13 -2.62 10.82
CA ARG A 246 -16.28 -1.67 11.95
C ARG A 246 -16.53 -0.24 11.48
N ALA A 247 -15.88 0.20 10.41
CA ALA A 247 -15.99 1.58 9.91
C ALA A 247 -17.31 1.84 9.16
N THR A 248 -17.80 0.87 8.40
CA THR A 248 -18.94 1.04 7.48
C THR A 248 -20.26 0.46 8.01
N GLY A 249 -20.21 -0.42 9.01
CA GLY A 249 -21.38 -1.17 9.47
C GLY A 249 -21.91 -2.20 8.46
N VAL A 250 -21.32 -2.26 7.26
CA VAL A 250 -21.65 -3.23 6.23
C VAL A 250 -20.89 -4.53 6.55
N GLN A 251 -21.62 -5.55 6.99
CA GLN A 251 -21.11 -6.91 6.88
C GLN A 251 -20.97 -7.19 5.38
N THR A 252 -19.74 -7.26 4.89
CA THR A 252 -19.46 -7.87 3.60
C THR A 252 -19.87 -9.34 3.73
N SER A 253 -21.06 -9.67 3.23
CA SER A 253 -21.76 -10.96 3.41
C SER A 253 -21.09 -12.15 2.73
N TYR A 254 -19.78 -12.07 2.46
CA TYR A 254 -18.98 -13.12 1.85
C TYR A 254 -17.74 -13.53 2.66
N GLY A 255 -17.66 -13.16 3.95
CA GLY A 255 -16.50 -13.50 4.79
C GLY A 255 -16.82 -14.05 6.19
N SER A 256 -18.07 -14.05 6.66
CA SER A 256 -18.41 -14.72 7.91
C SER A 256 -18.62 -16.21 7.64
N ARG A 257 -17.52 -16.96 7.51
CA ARG A 257 -17.54 -18.39 7.79
C ARG A 257 -17.30 -18.58 9.28
N SER A 258 -18.35 -18.34 10.05
CA SER A 258 -18.57 -19.15 11.25
C SER A 258 -18.52 -20.62 10.85
N SER A 259 -17.59 -21.38 11.46
CA SER A 259 -17.64 -22.84 11.62
C SER A 259 -18.38 -23.63 10.54
N ILE A 260 -17.76 -23.89 9.39
CA ILE A 260 -18.27 -24.91 8.46
C ILE A 260 -17.65 -26.26 8.82
N ASN A 261 -18.42 -27.07 9.55
CA ASN A 261 -18.27 -28.52 9.55
C ASN A 261 -18.44 -29.02 8.11
N PHE A 262 -17.35 -29.48 7.49
CA PHE A 262 -17.38 -30.04 6.14
C PHE A 262 -17.58 -31.55 6.23
N SER A 263 -18.83 -32.01 6.24
CA SER A 263 -19.17 -33.43 6.03
C SER A 263 -19.68 -33.63 4.61
N GLY A 264 -18.88 -34.28 3.76
CA GLY A 264 -19.35 -34.95 2.55
C GLY A 264 -18.93 -34.30 1.22
N MET A 265 -17.73 -34.63 0.73
CA MET A 265 -17.38 -34.86 -0.70
C MET A 265 -15.85 -35.08 -0.86
N PRO A 266 -15.40 -35.73 -1.96
CA PRO A 266 -14.49 -36.87 -1.88
C PRO A 266 -13.00 -36.51 -1.83
N SER A 267 -12.29 -37.38 -1.12
CA SER A 267 -10.85 -37.53 -0.95
C SER A 267 -10.02 -37.17 -2.19
N GLY A 268 -9.13 -36.17 -2.07
CA GLY A 268 -8.18 -35.87 -3.15
C GLY A 268 -7.15 -34.76 -2.90
N LEU A 269 -7.38 -33.82 -1.98
CA LEU A 269 -6.40 -32.80 -1.60
C LEU A 269 -6.51 -32.54 -0.09
N ASN A 270 -5.61 -33.14 0.69
CA ASN A 270 -5.46 -32.92 2.13
C ASN A 270 -4.92 -31.51 2.42
N LEU A 271 -5.70 -30.46 2.11
CA LEU A 271 -5.46 -29.09 2.57
C LEU A 271 -6.24 -28.74 3.85
N SER A 272 -7.10 -29.64 4.35
CA SER A 272 -8.07 -29.33 5.42
C SER A 272 -7.66 -29.78 6.83
N LYS A 273 -6.44 -30.31 7.04
CA LYS A 273 -6.01 -30.82 8.36
C LYS A 273 -4.79 -30.13 8.99
N LYS A 274 -4.32 -28.99 8.44
CA LYS A 274 -3.16 -28.26 8.99
C LYS A 274 -3.39 -26.76 9.22
N LEU A 275 -4.64 -26.32 9.36
CA LEU A 275 -4.98 -25.07 10.06
C LEU A 275 -5.27 -25.38 11.54
N GLN A 276 -4.36 -26.09 12.20
CA GLN A 276 -4.32 -26.08 13.66
C GLN A 276 -3.74 -24.74 14.07
N SER A 277 -4.59 -23.87 14.63
CA SER A 277 -4.24 -22.67 15.41
C SER A 277 -2.84 -22.14 15.10
N THR A 278 -2.68 -21.52 13.93
CA THR A 278 -1.46 -20.76 13.65
C THR A 278 -1.28 -19.77 14.80
N PRO A 279 -0.10 -19.74 15.47
CA PRO A 279 0.18 -18.67 16.43
C PRO A 279 -0.12 -17.36 15.72
N GLU A 280 -0.85 -16.46 16.37
CA GLU A 280 -1.38 -15.23 15.77
C GLU A 280 -0.24 -14.51 15.02
N ILE A 281 -0.20 -14.68 13.69
CA ILE A 281 0.93 -14.21 12.89
C ILE A 281 0.76 -12.70 12.82
N GLN A 282 1.51 -11.99 13.66
CA GLN A 282 1.53 -10.53 13.61
C GLN A 282 2.25 -10.10 12.34
N LEU A 283 1.52 -9.46 11.43
CA LEU A 283 2.07 -9.08 10.14
C LEU A 283 2.89 -7.79 10.26
N PRO A 284 4.06 -7.69 9.60
CA PRO A 284 4.76 -6.43 9.50
C PRO A 284 3.88 -5.32 8.92
N GLY A 285 3.81 -4.19 9.64
CA GLY A 285 2.98 -3.04 9.28
C GLY A 285 1.50 -3.16 9.68
N GLU A 286 1.07 -4.25 10.31
CA GLU A 286 -0.29 -4.37 10.89
C GLU A 286 -0.50 -3.38 12.04
N SER A 287 0.49 -3.28 12.93
CA SER A 287 0.51 -2.32 14.04
C SER A 287 1.48 -1.18 13.77
N ASP A 288 1.38 -0.14 14.60
CA ASP A 288 2.30 0.99 14.59
C ASP A 288 3.68 0.65 15.18
N HIS A 289 3.88 -0.56 15.73
CA HIS A 289 5.14 -0.99 16.31
C HIS A 289 6.26 -1.01 15.27
N LEU A 290 7.40 -0.38 15.60
CA LEU A 290 8.53 -0.20 14.69
C LEU A 290 8.10 0.42 13.36
N THR A 291 7.17 1.38 13.37
CA THR A 291 6.90 2.27 12.23
C THR A 291 7.44 3.66 12.54
N PHE A 292 7.43 4.57 11.57
CA PHE A 292 7.70 5.97 11.82
C PHE A 292 6.44 6.71 12.28
N GLU A 293 6.64 7.71 13.14
CA GLU A 293 5.68 8.79 13.29
C GLU A 293 5.56 9.51 11.95
N LEU A 294 4.32 9.63 11.45
CA LEU A 294 4.08 10.36 10.22
C LEU A 294 4.29 11.85 10.51
N PRO A 295 5.19 12.56 9.80
CA PRO A 295 5.32 14.00 9.95
C PRO A 295 4.01 14.72 9.56
N PRO A 296 3.82 16.01 9.87
CA PRO A 296 2.59 16.73 9.53
C PRO A 296 2.30 16.79 8.02
N ASP A 297 3.36 16.83 7.21
CA ASP A 297 3.30 16.85 5.75
C ASP A 297 3.97 15.61 5.15
N PRO A 298 3.45 15.06 4.04
CA PRO A 298 4.10 13.98 3.31
C PRO A 298 5.55 14.32 2.93
N PRO A 299 6.51 13.41 3.12
CA PRO A 299 7.89 13.63 2.72
C PRO A 299 8.03 14.01 1.24
N LYS A 300 8.90 14.99 0.95
CA LYS A 300 9.12 15.49 -0.41
C LYS A 300 10.57 15.24 -0.82
N ASP A 301 10.78 14.64 -1.99
CA ASP A 301 12.10 14.62 -2.61
C ASP A 301 12.58 16.06 -2.82
N LYS A 302 13.79 16.38 -2.35
CA LYS A 302 14.46 17.66 -2.64
C LYS A 302 14.57 17.78 -4.16
N LYS A 303 13.69 18.58 -4.79
CA LYS A 303 13.71 18.80 -6.25
C LYS A 303 15.08 19.36 -6.63
N LYS A 304 15.85 18.62 -7.43
CA LYS A 304 16.99 19.21 -8.16
C LYS A 304 16.45 20.41 -8.93
N LYS A 305 16.93 21.63 -8.61
CA LYS A 305 16.68 22.82 -9.43
C LYS A 305 16.99 22.44 -10.88
N LYS A 306 15.96 22.32 -11.74
CA LYS A 306 16.15 22.17 -13.18
C LYS A 306 16.91 23.41 -13.64
N LYS A 307 18.20 23.26 -13.98
CA LYS A 307 18.96 24.28 -14.70
C LYS A 307 18.13 24.61 -15.95
N GLY A 308 17.65 25.85 -16.04
CA GLY A 308 16.70 26.28 -17.06
C GLY A 308 17.24 25.97 -18.46
N LYS A 309 16.47 25.21 -19.23
CA LYS A 309 16.66 25.04 -20.66
C LYS A 309 16.38 26.43 -21.28
N ARG A 310 17.44 27.17 -21.64
CA ARG A 310 17.33 28.44 -22.39
C ARG A 310 16.42 28.18 -23.59
N LYS A 311 15.23 28.80 -23.59
CA LYS A 311 14.35 28.87 -24.75
C LYS A 311 15.10 29.63 -25.83
N GLY A 312 15.37 28.99 -26.96
CA GLY A 312 15.76 29.67 -28.19
C GLY A 312 14.64 30.63 -28.57
N SER A 313 14.95 31.92 -28.60
CA SER A 313 14.10 32.99 -29.08
C SER A 313 14.13 32.99 -30.61
N GLY A 314 13.20 32.26 -31.23
CA GLY A 314 12.83 32.50 -32.61
C GLY A 314 11.77 33.61 -32.66
N LYS A 315 12.14 34.79 -33.17
CA LYS A 315 11.35 35.63 -34.11
C LYS A 315 11.94 37.04 -34.22
N GLY A 316 12.57 37.30 -35.37
CA GLY A 316 12.68 38.63 -35.96
C GLY A 316 12.28 38.52 -37.43
N LYS A 317 11.00 38.80 -37.73
CA LYS A 317 10.51 39.02 -39.10
C LYS A 317 10.75 40.48 -39.48
N GLY A 318 11.27 40.75 -40.67
CA GLY A 318 11.28 42.09 -41.29
C GLY A 318 12.07 42.10 -42.61
N LYS A 319 11.53 41.56 -43.71
CA LYS A 319 10.84 42.27 -44.82
C LYS A 319 11.75 43.10 -45.77
N LYS A 320 11.72 42.67 -47.04
CA LYS A 320 11.62 43.42 -48.32
C LYS A 320 12.88 43.85 -49.10
N ARG A 321 12.84 43.42 -50.39
CA ARG A 321 13.22 44.09 -51.67
C ARG A 321 14.73 44.19 -51.95
N LYS A 322 15.25 44.13 -53.18
CA LYS A 322 14.71 44.19 -54.56
C LYS A 322 15.82 43.72 -55.52
N LYS A 323 15.43 43.17 -56.68
CA LYS A 323 16.12 43.15 -58.00
C LYS A 323 17.57 43.67 -58.07
N ARG A 324 18.49 42.87 -58.59
CA ARG A 324 18.84 42.76 -60.03
C ARG A 324 19.63 41.49 -60.24
#